data_AF-D3Q9Z0-F1
#
_entry.id   AF-D3Q9Z0-F1
#
_cell.length_a   1.000
_cell.length_b   1.000
_cell.length_c   1.000
_cell.angle_alpha   90.00
_cell.angle_beta   90.00
_cell.angle_gamma   90.00
#
_symmetry.space_group_name_H-M   'P 1'
#
loop_
_entity.id
_entity.type
_entity.pdbx_description
1 polymer ?
#
loop_
_entity_poly.entity_id
_entity_poly.type
_entity_poly.pdbx_seq_one_letter_code
_entity_poly.pdbx_strand_id
1 'polypeptide(L)'
;MNDLLAEVSSIQSTASSIDDAASQAMSLAGQVLGIAESTVWQGTANAAYVDAVETFREQKDKLGQLLSQISGDVDLAGVDHQTNEDEQQAGMQAKAGMMA
;
A
#
# COMPACT_ATOMS: atom_id res chain seq x y z
N MET A 1 0.33 21.91 -17.85
CA MET A 1 -0.34 22.22 -16.57
C MET A 1 -1.58 21.35 -16.36
N ASN A 2 -2.44 21.13 -17.36
CA ASN A 2 -3.60 20.22 -17.23
C ASN A 2 -3.22 18.73 -17.09
N ASP A 3 -2.22 18.26 -17.83
CA ASP A 3 -1.84 16.82 -17.80
C ASP A 3 -1.16 16.41 -16.49
N LEU A 4 -0.44 17.34 -15.84
CA LEU A 4 0.29 17.10 -14.58
C LEU A 4 -0.63 17.05 -13.36
N LEU A 5 -1.64 17.93 -13.28
CA LEU A 5 -2.68 17.85 -12.24
C LEU A 5 -3.51 16.57 -12.36
N ALA A 6 -3.72 16.09 -13.59
CA ALA A 6 -4.32 14.78 -13.83
C ALA A 6 -3.42 13.64 -13.30
N GLU A 7 -2.11 13.74 -13.48
CA GLU A 7 -1.12 12.76 -13.03
C GLU A 7 -1.08 12.64 -11.49
N VAL A 8 -0.99 13.77 -10.75
CA VAL A 8 -1.05 13.78 -9.26
C VAL A 8 -2.36 13.19 -8.74
N SER A 9 -3.49 13.59 -9.33
CA SER A 9 -4.79 13.03 -8.94
C SER A 9 -4.90 11.53 -9.20
N SER A 10 -4.22 11.03 -10.25
CA SER A 10 -4.16 9.61 -10.56
C SER A 10 -3.29 8.82 -9.56
N ILE A 11 -2.17 9.40 -9.11
CA ILE A 11 -1.28 8.81 -8.10
C ILE A 11 -2.02 8.70 -6.77
N GLN A 12 -2.68 9.77 -6.31
CA GLN A 12 -3.46 9.78 -5.06
C GLN A 12 -4.65 8.81 -5.10
N SER A 13 -5.35 8.75 -6.24
CA SER A 13 -6.43 7.79 -6.48
C SER A 13 -5.91 6.35 -6.45
N THR A 14 -4.71 6.11 -7.01
CA THR A 14 -4.06 4.79 -7.01
C THR A 14 -3.62 4.40 -5.60
N ALA A 15 -3.04 5.32 -4.84
CA ALA A 15 -2.66 5.13 -3.43
C ALA A 15 -3.87 4.70 -2.59
N SER A 16 -4.96 5.44 -2.70
CA SER A 16 -6.21 5.14 -1.97
C SER A 16 -6.76 3.76 -2.36
N SER A 17 -6.72 3.41 -3.65
CA SER A 17 -7.18 2.10 -4.14
C SER A 17 -6.30 0.95 -3.63
N ILE A 18 -4.98 1.18 -3.52
CA ILE A 18 -4.03 0.21 -2.96
C ILE A 18 -4.30 0.00 -1.47
N ASP A 19 -4.49 1.08 -0.71
CA ASP A 19 -4.79 1.01 0.72
C ASP A 19 -6.11 0.29 1.02
N ASP A 20 -7.14 0.55 0.21
CA ASP A 20 -8.43 -0.14 0.30
C ASP A 20 -8.28 -1.63 0.00
N ALA A 21 -7.56 -1.98 -1.06
CA ALA A 21 -7.30 -3.37 -1.42
C ALA A 21 -6.45 -4.09 -0.35
N ALA A 22 -5.45 -3.41 0.19
CA ALA A 22 -4.59 -3.90 1.26
C ALA A 22 -5.42 -4.20 2.52
N SER A 23 -6.28 -3.26 2.91
CA SER A 23 -7.17 -3.40 4.06
C SER A 23 -8.14 -4.57 3.90
N GLN A 24 -8.72 -4.73 2.71
CA GLN A 24 -9.61 -5.86 2.40
C GLN A 24 -8.86 -7.20 2.45
N ALA A 25 -7.67 -7.27 1.85
CA ALA A 25 -6.84 -8.47 1.85
C ALA A 25 -6.44 -8.90 3.27
N MET A 26 -6.00 -7.95 4.09
CA MET A 26 -5.62 -8.21 5.48
C MET A 26 -6.80 -8.60 6.36
N SER A 27 -7.98 -7.99 6.12
CA SER A 27 -9.22 -8.38 6.79
C SER A 27 -9.63 -9.82 6.45
N LEU A 28 -9.62 -10.18 5.17
CA LEU A 28 -9.91 -11.55 4.73
C LEU A 28 -8.90 -12.55 5.30
N ALA A 29 -7.61 -12.22 5.27
CA ALA A 29 -6.58 -13.08 5.82
C ALA A 29 -6.74 -13.26 7.35
N GLY A 30 -7.13 -12.21 8.07
CA GLY A 30 -7.48 -12.28 9.49
C GLY A 30 -8.67 -13.22 9.75
N GLN A 31 -9.72 -13.16 8.92
CA GLN A 31 -10.87 -14.04 9.04
C GLN A 31 -10.50 -15.51 8.78
N VAL A 32 -9.71 -15.78 7.74
CA VAL A 32 -9.22 -17.13 7.43
C VAL A 32 -8.39 -17.68 8.60
N LEU A 33 -7.48 -16.87 9.16
CA LEU A 33 -6.67 -17.28 10.31
C LEU A 33 -7.55 -17.57 11.54
N GLY A 34 -8.55 -16.72 11.83
CA GLY A 34 -9.46 -16.92 12.95
C GLY A 34 -10.30 -18.20 12.82
N ILE A 35 -10.80 -18.51 11.61
CA ILE A 35 -11.47 -19.78 11.32
C ILE A 35 -10.50 -20.93 11.55
N ALA A 36 -9.26 -20.79 11.06
CA ALA A 36 -8.30 -21.85 11.14
C ALA A 36 -7.90 -22.18 12.60
N GLU A 37 -7.65 -21.15 13.40
CA GLU A 37 -7.33 -21.28 14.82
C GLU A 37 -8.51 -21.84 15.65
N SER A 38 -9.75 -21.63 15.20
CA SER A 38 -10.94 -22.18 15.87
C SER A 38 -11.19 -23.66 15.57
N THR A 39 -10.51 -24.23 14.58
CA THR A 39 -10.77 -25.61 14.14
C THR A 39 -9.86 -26.58 14.89
N VAL A 40 -10.46 -27.49 15.66
CA VAL A 40 -9.71 -28.51 16.41
C VAL A 40 -9.72 -29.83 15.65
N TRP A 41 -8.55 -30.23 15.14
CA TRP A 41 -8.34 -31.52 14.48
C TRP A 41 -7.75 -32.51 15.50
N GLN A 42 -8.04 -33.80 15.36
CA GLN A 42 -7.49 -34.84 16.24
C GLN A 42 -6.51 -35.74 15.49
N GLY A 43 -5.52 -36.29 16.21
CA GLY A 43 -4.53 -37.21 15.66
C GLY A 43 -3.48 -36.54 14.78
N THR A 44 -2.83 -37.31 13.90
CA THR A 44 -1.74 -36.84 13.02
C THR A 44 -2.17 -35.73 12.05
N ALA A 45 -3.45 -35.65 11.71
CA ALA A 45 -4.00 -34.57 10.90
C ALA A 45 -3.92 -33.20 11.60
N ASN A 46 -3.88 -33.17 12.95
CA ASN A 46 -3.72 -31.94 13.70
C ASN A 46 -2.33 -31.32 13.52
N ALA A 47 -1.26 -32.13 13.45
CA ALA A 47 0.08 -31.62 13.26
C ALA A 47 0.24 -30.93 11.89
N ALA A 48 -0.18 -31.59 10.81
CA ALA A 48 -0.16 -31.02 9.47
C ALA A 48 -1.05 -29.76 9.37
N TYR A 49 -2.17 -29.75 10.09
CA TYR A 49 -3.04 -28.58 10.15
C TYR A 49 -2.38 -27.40 10.87
N VAL A 50 -1.77 -27.63 12.04
CA VAL A 50 -1.04 -26.60 12.79
C VAL A 50 0.09 -26.01 11.95
N ASP A 51 0.89 -26.85 11.27
CA ASP A 51 1.96 -26.40 10.37
C ASP A 51 1.40 -25.51 9.22
N ALA A 52 0.25 -25.88 8.66
CA ALA A 52 -0.41 -25.11 7.62
C ALA A 52 -0.92 -23.75 8.14
N VAL A 53 -1.48 -23.71 9.35
CA VAL A 53 -1.93 -22.46 10.01
C VAL A 53 -0.75 -21.55 10.31
N GLU A 54 0.37 -22.11 10.80
CA GLU A 54 1.59 -21.36 11.05
C GLU A 54 2.16 -20.78 9.76
N THR A 55 2.24 -21.60 8.70
CA THR A 55 2.65 -21.14 7.37
C THR A 55 1.74 -20.00 6.88
N PHE A 56 0.43 -20.13 7.04
CA PHE A 56 -0.52 -19.08 6.64
C PHE A 56 -0.30 -17.78 7.43
N ARG A 57 -0.03 -17.87 8.73
CA ARG A 57 0.30 -16.70 9.57
C ARG A 57 1.55 -15.98 9.06
N GLU A 58 2.62 -16.72 8.76
CA GLU A 58 3.84 -16.13 8.20
C GLU A 58 3.59 -15.43 6.86
N GLN A 59 2.79 -16.05 5.98
CA GLN A 59 2.47 -15.46 4.67
C GLN A 59 1.59 -14.22 4.83
N LYS A 60 0.66 -14.21 5.78
CA LYS A 60 -0.12 -13.02 6.13
C LYS A 60 0.79 -11.87 6.57
N ASP A 61 1.76 -12.15 7.42
CA ASP A 61 2.67 -11.13 7.93
C ASP A 61 3.58 -10.58 6.81
N LYS A 62 4.08 -11.45 5.92
CA LYS A 62 4.81 -11.03 4.70
C LYS A 62 3.95 -10.18 3.78
N LEU A 63 2.68 -10.56 3.57
CA LEU A 63 1.74 -9.79 2.79
C LEU A 63 1.52 -8.40 3.40
N GLY A 64 1.33 -8.31 4.71
CA GLY A 64 1.20 -7.03 5.41
C GLY A 64 2.42 -6.12 5.25
N GLN A 65 3.63 -6.69 5.31
CA GLN A 65 4.87 -5.94 5.08
C GLN A 65 4.97 -5.42 3.64
N LEU A 66 4.66 -6.27 2.65
CA LEU A 66 4.69 -5.88 1.24
C LEU A 66 3.67 -4.79 0.93
N LEU A 67 2.44 -4.93 1.44
CA LEU A 67 1.41 -3.91 1.26
C LEU A 67 1.82 -2.58 1.90
N SER A 68 2.40 -2.61 3.11
CA SER A 68 2.92 -1.40 3.75
C SER A 68 4.07 -0.74 2.97
N GLN A 69 4.93 -1.52 2.31
CA GLN A 69 5.97 -0.98 1.44
C GLN A 69 5.38 -0.31 0.21
N ILE A 70 4.43 -0.95 -0.45
CA ILE A 70 3.77 -0.39 -1.64
C ILE A 70 3.08 0.93 -1.30
N SER A 71 2.32 0.99 -0.20
CA SER A 71 1.68 2.24 0.23
C SER A 71 2.72 3.33 0.51
N GLY A 72 3.81 2.99 1.20
CA GLY A 72 4.91 3.94 1.47
C GLY A 72 5.61 4.45 0.21
N ASP A 73 5.88 3.58 -0.77
CA ASP A 73 6.52 3.94 -2.04
C ASP A 73 5.60 4.85 -2.89
N VAL A 74 4.29 4.60 -2.87
CA VAL A 74 3.31 5.43 -3.58
C VAL A 74 3.16 6.80 -2.91
N ASP A 75 3.14 6.86 -1.58
CA ASP A 75 3.12 8.13 -0.84
C ASP A 75 4.38 8.96 -1.12
N LEU A 76 5.56 8.33 -1.11
CA LEU A 76 6.84 8.96 -1.48
C LEU A 76 6.80 9.50 -2.91
N ALA A 77 6.30 8.71 -3.87
CA ALA A 77 6.14 9.16 -5.25
C ALA A 77 5.21 10.40 -5.36
N GLY A 78 4.15 10.45 -4.55
CA GLY A 78 3.27 11.62 -4.46
C GLY A 78 3.99 12.88 -3.93
N VAL A 79 4.78 12.74 -2.87
CA VAL A 79 5.54 13.85 -2.23
C VAL A 79 6.65 14.37 -3.14
N ASP A 80 7.43 13.48 -3.75
CA ASP A 80 8.51 13.85 -4.68
C ASP A 80 7.95 14.59 -5.89
N HIS A 81 6.79 14.16 -6.39
CA HIS A 81 6.12 14.85 -7.49
C HIS A 81 5.68 16.27 -7.10
N GLN A 82 5.08 16.43 -5.92
CA GLN A 82 4.63 17.73 -5.41
C GLN A 82 5.81 18.69 -5.15
N THR A 83 6.92 18.17 -4.62
CA THR A 83 8.13 18.97 -4.36
C THR A 83 8.74 19.50 -5.66
N ASN A 84 8.81 18.66 -6.70
CA ASN A 84 9.28 19.07 -8.02
C ASN A 84 8.37 20.16 -8.65
N GLU A 85 7.05 20.13 -8.37
CA GLU A 85 6.12 21.16 -8.83
C GLU A 85 6.38 22.54 -8.20
N ASP A 86 6.58 22.58 -6.88
CA ASP A 86 6.82 23.81 -6.14
C ASP A 86 8.13 24.49 -6.62
N GLU A 87 9.18 23.70 -6.84
CA GLU A 87 10.46 24.21 -7.35
C GLU A 87 10.35 24.74 -8.79
N GLN A 88 9.65 24.03 -9.68
CA GLN A 88 9.44 24.49 -11.05
C GLN A 88 8.59 25.76 -11.12
N GLN A 89 7.52 25.85 -10.32
CA GLN A 89 6.69 27.05 -10.27
C GLN A 89 7.46 28.25 -9.71
N ALA A 90 8.22 28.06 -8.63
CA ALA A 90 9.05 29.12 -8.06
C ALA A 90 10.10 29.62 -9.06
N GLY A 91 10.77 28.71 -9.78
CA GLY A 91 11.74 29.07 -10.82
C GLY A 91 11.12 29.84 -11.99
N MET A 92 9.93 29.46 -12.43
CA MET A 92 9.19 30.17 -13.48
C MET A 92 8.75 31.57 -13.03
N GLN A 93 8.23 31.72 -11.81
CA GLN A 93 7.83 33.02 -11.26
C GLN A 93 9.03 33.95 -11.08
N ALA A 94 10.15 33.44 -10.58
CA ALA A 94 11.39 34.22 -10.45
C ALA A 94 11.90 34.72 -11.81
N LYS A 95 11.85 33.88 -12.84
CA LYS A 95 12.27 34.24 -14.20
C LYS A 95 11.31 35.22 -14.88
N ALA A 96 10.02 35.11 -14.63
CA ALA A 96 9.00 36.03 -15.14
C ALA A 96 9.11 37.42 -14.47
N GLY A 97 9.36 37.48 -13.17
CA GLY A 97 9.58 38.74 -12.44
C GLY A 97 10.87 39.46 -12.81
N MET A 98 11.87 38.76 -13.35
CA MET A 98 13.11 39.37 -13.87
C MET A 98 12.97 39.96 -15.29
N MET A 99 11.88 39.67 -16.00
CA MET A 99 11.63 40.17 -17.37
C MET A 99 10.53 41.24 -17.44
N ALA A 100 9.97 41.66 -16.30
CA ALA A 100 9.02 42.77 -16.16
C ALA A 100 9.74 44.03 -15.65
#